data_AF-A0A2W2JX73-F1
#
_entry.id   AF-A0A2W2JX73-F1
#
_cell.length_a   1.000
_cell.length_b   1.000
_cell.length_c   1.000
_cell.angle_alpha   90.00
_cell.angle_beta   90.00
_cell.angle_gamma   90.00
#
_symmetry.space_group_name_H-M   'P 1'
#
loop_
_entity.id
_entity.type
_entity.pdbx_description
1 polymer ?
#
loop_
_entity_poly.entity_id
_entity_poly.type
_entity_poly.pdbx_seq_one_letter_code
_entity_poly.pdbx_strand_id
1 'polypeptide(L)'
;MSMFVQPAAEGDPFGTARLRRGVLDAWAASPARFREDANAEEDLVLGGYRDRLVVELAQNAADAAARAGVPGRLRLTLRDGVLVAVNTGAPLDAAGVESLSTLRASAKRDARESAVGRFGVGFAAVLAVTDEPAVVGRHGGVRWSLAEARGLAEETARHSPGLGDEIRRRDGHVPLLRLPFPAEGTAPDPYDTVVILPLRDTAAADLAERLLHSVDDALLLALPGLQEVVVEIGDEKPRTLSRRTDGAFTIVEDSSDGVTHWRTASAHGTLTPDLLADRPVEERLRPHWSVTWAVPVDAYG
;
A
#
# COMPACT_ATOMS: atom_id res chain seq x y z
N MET A 1 6.37 -23.16 -1.69
CA MET A 1 7.21 -22.32 -2.57
C MET A 1 7.98 -21.37 -1.69
N SER A 2 9.28 -21.22 -1.91
CA SER A 2 10.12 -20.25 -1.18
C SER A 2 9.53 -18.85 -1.36
N MET A 3 9.05 -18.21 -0.29
CA MET A 3 8.46 -16.86 -0.30
C MET A 3 9.52 -15.75 -0.21
N PHE A 4 10.78 -16.06 -0.55
CA PHE A 4 11.86 -15.08 -0.54
C PHE A 4 11.90 -14.36 -1.89
N VAL A 5 11.77 -13.03 -1.84
CA VAL A 5 11.93 -12.14 -2.99
C VAL A 5 13.36 -12.26 -3.49
N GLN A 6 13.53 -12.64 -4.76
CA GLN A 6 14.85 -12.70 -5.37
C GLN A 6 15.13 -11.37 -6.09
N PRO A 7 16.36 -10.83 -6.00
CA PRO A 7 16.83 -9.79 -6.91
C PRO A 7 16.63 -10.25 -8.36
N ALA A 8 16.24 -9.34 -9.25
CA ALA A 8 16.18 -9.68 -10.66
C ALA A 8 17.58 -10.03 -11.18
N ALA A 9 17.73 -11.18 -11.82
CA ALA A 9 18.95 -11.63 -12.47
C ALA A 9 19.20 -10.83 -13.75
N GLU A 10 18.15 -10.51 -14.52
CA GLU A 10 18.23 -9.66 -15.71
C GLU A 10 16.97 -8.77 -15.89
N GLY A 11 17.18 -7.53 -16.33
CA GLY A 11 16.11 -6.59 -16.69
C GLY A 11 15.67 -5.63 -15.57
N ASP A 12 15.09 -4.50 -15.98
CA ASP A 12 14.50 -3.48 -15.11
C ASP A 12 13.25 -2.91 -15.81
N PRO A 13 12.16 -3.69 -15.91
CA PRO A 13 10.99 -3.33 -16.71
C PRO A 13 10.29 -2.06 -16.21
N PHE A 14 10.54 -1.68 -14.95
CA PHE A 14 9.97 -0.50 -14.32
C PHE A 14 10.93 0.70 -14.24
N GLY A 15 12.15 0.57 -14.76
CA GLY A 15 13.14 1.66 -14.76
C GLY A 15 13.56 2.12 -13.36
N THR A 16 13.57 1.21 -12.38
CA THR A 16 13.96 1.45 -10.98
C THR A 16 15.37 2.04 -10.86
N ALA A 17 16.31 1.65 -11.72
CA ALA A 17 17.66 2.21 -11.74
C ALA A 17 17.67 3.70 -12.08
N ARG A 18 16.80 4.16 -12.99
CA ARG A 18 16.64 5.58 -13.33
C ARG A 18 16.08 6.36 -12.14
N LEU A 19 15.05 5.82 -11.48
CA LEU A 19 14.44 6.44 -10.30
C LEU A 19 15.47 6.59 -9.17
N ARG A 20 16.16 5.50 -8.84
CA ARG A 20 17.16 5.45 -7.77
C ARG A 20 18.31 6.43 -8.00
N ARG A 21 18.84 6.47 -9.23
CA ARG A 21 19.90 7.42 -9.60
C ARG A 21 19.45 8.87 -9.44
N GLY A 22 18.25 9.23 -9.92
CA GLY A 22 17.74 10.59 -9.79
C GLY A 22 17.60 11.05 -8.33
N VAL A 23 17.20 10.15 -7.44
CA VAL A 23 17.14 10.40 -6.00
C VAL A 23 18.53 10.60 -5.40
N LEU A 24 19.47 9.69 -5.66
CA LEU A 24 20.83 9.78 -5.12
C LEU A 24 21.56 11.03 -5.62
N ASP A 25 21.41 11.38 -6.90
CA ASP A 25 21.97 12.61 -7.48
C ASP A 25 21.39 13.85 -6.77
N ALA A 26 20.09 13.86 -6.49
CA ALA A 26 19.43 14.96 -5.77
C ALA A 26 19.92 15.09 -4.32
N TRP A 27 20.11 13.97 -3.62
CA TRP A 27 20.66 13.95 -2.26
C TRP A 27 22.13 14.39 -2.22
N ALA A 28 22.93 13.95 -3.18
CA ALA A 28 24.33 14.33 -3.31
C ALA A 28 24.48 15.85 -3.54
N ALA A 29 23.63 16.41 -4.41
CA ALA A 29 23.62 17.82 -4.75
C ALA A 29 23.01 18.71 -3.65
N SER A 30 22.04 18.20 -2.88
CA SER A 30 21.36 18.94 -1.83
C SER A 30 21.03 18.05 -0.63
N PRO A 31 21.81 18.14 0.46
CA PRO A 31 21.51 17.42 1.70
C PRO A 31 20.14 17.76 2.30
N ALA A 32 19.61 18.95 1.99
CA ALA A 32 18.25 19.34 2.37
C ALA A 32 17.18 18.44 1.74
N ARG A 33 17.38 17.95 0.50
CA ARG A 33 16.45 17.01 -0.16
C ARG A 33 16.43 15.65 0.53
N PHE A 34 17.59 15.14 0.90
CA PHE A 34 17.67 13.92 1.71
C PHE A 34 16.89 14.08 3.03
N ARG A 35 17.09 15.22 3.71
CA ARG A 35 16.39 15.51 4.97
C ARG A 35 14.87 15.62 4.79
N GLU A 36 14.40 16.23 3.71
CA GLU A 36 12.97 16.32 3.36
C GLU A 36 12.37 14.93 3.12
N ASP A 37 13.05 14.08 2.35
CA ASP A 37 12.60 12.71 2.09
C ASP A 37 12.57 11.84 3.35
N ALA A 38 13.62 11.94 4.18
CA ALA A 38 13.69 11.24 5.46
C ALA A 38 12.55 11.66 6.39
N ASN A 39 12.32 12.97 6.55
CA ASN A 39 11.20 13.47 7.36
C ASN A 39 9.85 13.02 6.82
N ALA A 40 9.66 13.08 5.49
CA ALA A 40 8.39 12.71 4.88
C ALA A 40 8.05 11.22 5.08
N GLU A 41 9.05 10.34 5.08
CA GLU A 41 8.86 8.91 5.37
C GLU A 41 8.64 8.66 6.86
N GLU A 42 9.45 9.26 7.73
CA GLU A 42 9.36 9.14 9.19
C GLU A 42 8.00 9.63 9.71
N ASP A 43 7.50 10.77 9.21
CA ASP A 43 6.17 11.30 9.50
C ASP A 43 5.05 10.31 9.15
N LEU A 44 5.23 9.51 8.08
CA LEU A 44 4.23 8.52 7.70
C LEU A 44 4.25 7.32 8.65
N VAL A 45 5.44 6.84 8.99
CA VAL A 45 5.60 5.72 9.93
C VAL A 45 5.07 6.08 11.33
N LEU A 46 5.38 7.27 11.82
CA LEU A 46 5.01 7.74 13.17
C LEU A 46 3.58 8.32 13.24
N GLY A 47 3.08 8.93 12.16
CA GLY A 47 1.84 9.74 12.13
C GLY A 47 0.52 8.98 12.05
N GLY A 48 0.50 7.68 12.36
CA GLY A 48 -0.72 6.88 12.43
C GLY A 48 -1.00 5.96 11.24
N TYR A 49 -0.05 5.79 10.30
CA TYR A 49 -0.17 4.71 9.29
C TYR A 49 0.13 3.32 9.87
N ARG A 50 0.71 3.25 11.08
CA ARG A 50 0.98 1.98 11.79
C ARG A 50 -0.27 1.09 11.90
N ASP A 51 -1.42 1.69 12.19
CA ASP A 51 -2.68 0.95 12.37
C ASP A 51 -3.47 0.80 11.06
N ARG A 52 -2.91 1.25 9.93
CA ARG A 52 -3.59 1.26 8.63
C ARG A 52 -3.08 0.22 7.65
N LEU A 53 -2.07 -0.59 8.01
CA LEU A 53 -1.46 -1.57 7.10
C LEU A 53 -2.49 -2.38 6.29
N VAL A 54 -3.44 -3.03 6.98
CA VAL A 54 -4.46 -3.87 6.33
C VAL A 54 -5.42 -3.04 5.47
N VAL A 55 -5.83 -1.87 5.96
CA VAL A 55 -6.72 -0.96 5.22
C VAL A 55 -6.06 -0.47 3.93
N GLU A 56 -4.79 -0.07 3.98
CA GLU A 56 -4.06 0.44 2.81
C GLU A 56 -3.76 -0.69 1.80
N LEU A 57 -3.45 -1.91 2.27
CA LEU A 57 -3.34 -3.08 1.39
C LEU A 57 -4.68 -3.41 0.72
N ALA A 58 -5.80 -3.33 1.45
CA ALA A 58 -7.13 -3.55 0.90
C ALA A 58 -7.56 -2.45 -0.07
N GLN A 59 -7.21 -1.19 0.20
CA GLN A 59 -7.42 -0.08 -0.73
C GLN A 59 -6.64 -0.29 -2.03
N ASN A 60 -5.36 -0.67 -1.94
CA ASN A 60 -4.56 -0.99 -3.13
C ASN A 60 -5.18 -2.13 -3.95
N ALA A 61 -5.70 -3.16 -3.28
CA ALA A 61 -6.40 -4.27 -3.92
C ALA A 61 -7.70 -3.81 -4.61
N ALA A 62 -8.54 -3.03 -3.93
CA ALA A 62 -9.78 -2.50 -4.47
C ALA A 62 -9.53 -1.56 -5.68
N ASP A 63 -8.51 -0.71 -5.60
CA ASP A 63 -8.11 0.19 -6.68
C ASP A 63 -7.57 -0.56 -7.90
N ALA A 64 -6.80 -1.64 -7.69
CA ALA A 64 -6.33 -2.50 -8.77
C ALA A 64 -7.50 -3.20 -9.47
N ALA A 65 -8.43 -3.75 -8.69
CA ALA A 65 -9.63 -4.42 -9.20
C ALA A 65 -10.52 -3.46 -10.01
N ALA A 66 -10.75 -2.25 -9.48
CA ALA A 66 -11.51 -1.20 -10.16
C ALA A 66 -10.88 -0.81 -11.50
N ARG A 67 -9.54 -0.63 -11.56
CA ARG A 67 -8.84 -0.33 -12.82
C ARG A 67 -8.97 -1.43 -13.86
N ALA A 68 -9.06 -2.69 -13.43
CA ALA A 68 -9.24 -3.83 -14.33
C ALA A 68 -10.72 -4.13 -14.65
N GLY A 69 -11.67 -3.49 -13.97
CA GLY A 69 -13.10 -3.79 -14.12
C GLY A 69 -13.47 -5.20 -13.66
N VAL A 70 -12.75 -5.76 -12.68
CA VAL A 70 -12.98 -7.11 -12.14
C VAL A 70 -13.35 -7.06 -10.65
N PRO A 71 -14.00 -8.11 -10.12
CA PRO A 71 -14.13 -8.29 -8.68
C PRO A 71 -12.80 -8.26 -7.93
N GLY A 72 -12.69 -7.40 -6.91
CA GLY A 72 -11.54 -7.38 -6.02
C GLY A 72 -11.56 -8.55 -5.07
N ARG A 73 -10.49 -9.34 -5.07
CA ARG A 73 -10.21 -10.40 -4.11
C ARG A 73 -8.88 -10.10 -3.46
N LEU A 74 -8.83 -10.12 -2.14
CA LEU A 74 -7.62 -9.96 -1.35
C LEU A 74 -7.42 -11.21 -0.50
N ARG A 75 -6.20 -11.75 -0.47
CA ARG A 75 -5.80 -12.74 0.54
C ARG A 75 -4.59 -12.23 1.30
N LEU A 76 -4.69 -12.30 2.62
CA LEU A 76 -3.67 -11.91 3.58
C LEU A 76 -3.21 -13.18 4.32
N THR A 77 -1.94 -13.54 4.16
CA THR A 77 -1.36 -14.72 4.78
C THR A 77 -0.17 -14.28 5.65
N LEU A 78 -0.25 -14.54 6.96
CA LEU A 78 0.85 -14.36 7.90
C LEU A 78 1.41 -15.73 8.29
N ARG A 79 2.63 -16.02 7.84
CA ARG A 79 3.29 -17.31 8.12
C ARG A 79 4.81 -17.14 8.16
N ASP A 80 5.46 -17.84 9.08
CA ASP A 80 6.92 -17.91 9.20
C ASP A 80 7.61 -16.53 9.22
N GLY A 81 6.99 -15.55 9.88
CA GLY A 81 7.52 -14.18 9.99
C GLY A 81 7.38 -13.34 8.71
N VAL A 82 6.53 -13.74 7.77
CA VAL A 82 6.26 -13.00 6.53
C VAL A 82 4.76 -12.76 6.39
N LEU A 83 4.37 -11.50 6.18
CA LEU A 83 3.03 -11.14 5.74
C LEU A 83 3.01 -11.04 4.21
N VAL A 84 2.13 -11.80 3.58
CA VAL A 84 1.91 -11.80 2.14
C VAL A 84 0.50 -11.33 1.86
N ALA A 85 0.35 -10.32 1.00
CA ALA A 85 -0.93 -9.85 0.51
C ALA A 85 -1.02 -10.07 -1.00
N VAL A 86 -1.94 -10.91 -1.46
CA VAL A 86 -2.20 -11.13 -2.89
C VAL A 86 -3.55 -10.57 -3.29
N ASN A 87 -3.61 -9.93 -4.47
CA ASN A 87 -4.86 -9.37 -4.97
C ASN A 87 -5.07 -9.56 -6.47
N THR A 88 -6.34 -9.58 -6.87
CA THR A 88 -6.76 -9.49 -8.27
C THR A 88 -6.77 -8.04 -8.74
N GLY A 89 -6.66 -7.84 -10.05
CA GLY A 89 -6.83 -6.54 -10.68
C GLY A 89 -5.73 -6.17 -11.67
N ALA A 90 -5.67 -4.89 -12.00
CA ALA A 90 -4.68 -4.37 -12.94
C ALA A 90 -3.25 -4.63 -12.42
N PRO A 91 -2.36 -5.21 -13.24
CA PRO A 91 -1.00 -5.55 -12.83
C PRO A 91 -0.18 -4.30 -12.51
N LEU A 92 0.89 -4.48 -11.74
CA LEU A 92 1.88 -3.44 -11.48
C LEU A 92 2.52 -2.96 -12.80
N ASP A 93 2.58 -1.65 -12.99
CA ASP A 93 3.23 -0.99 -14.12
C ASP A 93 4.30 0.02 -13.65
N ALA A 94 5.06 0.57 -14.61
CA ALA A 94 6.15 1.50 -14.31
C ALA A 94 5.67 2.78 -13.60
N ALA A 95 4.48 3.27 -13.96
CA ALA A 95 3.87 4.44 -13.32
C ALA A 95 3.47 4.15 -11.86
N GLY A 96 2.98 2.95 -11.59
CA GLY A 96 2.72 2.42 -10.26
C GLY A 96 4.00 2.37 -9.43
N VAL A 97 5.08 1.79 -9.94
CA VAL A 97 6.38 1.74 -9.25
C VAL A 97 6.93 3.13 -8.95
N GLU A 98 6.87 4.06 -9.90
CA GLU A 98 7.25 5.46 -9.67
C GLU A 98 6.39 6.09 -8.58
N SER A 99 5.07 5.86 -8.58
CA SER A 99 4.18 6.35 -7.54
C SER A 99 4.45 5.75 -6.16
N LEU A 100 4.82 4.47 -6.07
CA LEU A 100 5.20 3.82 -4.81
C LEU A 100 6.54 4.36 -4.28
N SER A 101 7.44 4.76 -5.19
CA SER A 101 8.77 5.26 -4.85
C SER A 101 8.81 6.77 -4.59
N THR A 102 7.72 7.47 -4.91
CA THR A 102 7.62 8.92 -4.81
C THR A 102 6.56 9.35 -3.79
N LEU A 103 6.91 9.32 -2.50
CA LEU A 103 6.07 9.87 -1.41
C LEU A 103 5.61 11.30 -1.76
N ARG A 104 4.28 11.50 -1.75
CA ARG A 104 3.56 12.76 -1.99
C ARG A 104 3.67 13.40 -3.39
N ALA A 105 4.40 12.82 -4.35
CA ALA A 105 4.54 13.43 -5.69
C ALA A 105 3.40 13.08 -6.66
N SER A 106 2.62 12.02 -6.38
CA SER A 106 1.61 11.52 -7.30
C SER A 106 0.23 12.19 -7.13
N ALA A 107 0.08 13.34 -7.78
CA ALA A 107 -1.22 13.78 -8.26
C ALA A 107 -1.48 13.12 -9.63
N LYS A 108 -2.37 12.12 -9.69
CA LYS A 108 -2.98 11.75 -10.97
C LYS A 108 -3.60 13.02 -11.57
N ARG A 109 -3.04 13.51 -12.68
CA ARG A 109 -3.55 14.68 -13.39
C ARG A 109 -4.82 14.36 -14.21
N ASP A 110 -5.07 13.09 -14.55
CA ASP A 110 -6.13 12.72 -15.51
C ASP A 110 -6.84 11.39 -15.19
N ALA A 111 -7.49 11.25 -14.04
CA ALA A 111 -8.46 10.17 -13.85
C ALA A 111 -9.81 10.73 -13.37
N ARG A 112 -10.77 10.76 -14.28
CA ARG A 112 -12.19 10.82 -13.94
C ARG A 112 -12.53 9.52 -13.19
N GLU A 113 -13.40 9.65 -12.19
CA GLU A 113 -13.99 8.61 -11.33
C GLU A 113 -13.24 8.31 -10.01
N SER A 114 -13.87 8.79 -8.92
CA SER A 114 -14.13 8.13 -7.62
C SER A 114 -13.10 7.22 -6.93
N ALA A 115 -11.84 7.19 -7.35
CA ALA A 115 -10.77 6.51 -6.62
C ALA A 115 -10.41 7.35 -5.38
N VAL A 116 -10.98 6.99 -4.23
CA VAL A 116 -10.67 7.54 -2.91
C VAL A 116 -9.30 7.02 -2.48
N GLY A 117 -8.23 7.59 -3.04
CA GLY A 117 -6.86 7.12 -2.80
C GLY A 117 -5.83 8.25 -2.86
N ARG A 118 -5.04 8.38 -1.79
CA ARG A 118 -3.82 9.20 -1.75
C ARG A 118 -2.67 8.34 -2.31
N PHE A 119 -2.57 8.27 -3.63
CA PHE A 119 -1.57 7.45 -4.32
C PHE A 119 -0.15 7.66 -3.76
N GLY A 120 0.55 6.56 -3.48
CA GLY A 120 1.94 6.53 -2.99
C GLY A 120 2.13 6.77 -1.50
N VAL A 121 1.15 7.36 -0.79
CA VAL A 121 1.26 7.61 0.66
C VAL A 121 0.78 6.39 1.46
N GLY A 122 -0.26 5.72 0.97
CA GLY A 122 -0.82 4.53 1.61
C GLY A 122 0.14 3.36 1.72
N PHE A 123 0.96 3.15 0.67
CA PHE A 123 1.95 2.07 0.67
C PHE A 123 3.02 2.24 1.74
N ALA A 124 3.31 3.46 2.22
CA ALA A 124 4.24 3.67 3.32
C ALA A 124 3.80 2.99 4.63
N ALA A 125 2.53 2.59 4.77
CA ALA A 125 2.08 1.78 5.90
C ALA A 125 2.84 0.45 6.04
N VAL A 126 3.40 -0.11 4.96
CA VAL A 126 4.20 -1.34 5.04
C VAL A 126 5.47 -1.17 5.87
N LEU A 127 6.00 0.06 5.92
CA LEU A 127 7.15 0.41 6.74
C LEU A 127 6.87 0.30 8.24
N ALA A 128 5.61 0.17 8.66
CA ALA A 128 5.29 -0.15 10.05
C ALA A 128 5.77 -1.56 10.46
N VAL A 129 5.96 -2.46 9.49
CA VAL A 129 6.24 -3.88 9.77
C VAL A 129 7.48 -4.45 9.07
N THR A 130 7.96 -3.84 7.98
CA THR A 130 9.09 -4.38 7.21
C THR A 130 10.12 -3.32 6.80
N ASP A 131 11.38 -3.75 6.70
CA ASP A 131 12.49 -3.00 6.11
C ASP A 131 12.83 -3.45 4.69
N GLU A 132 12.13 -4.48 4.19
CA GLU A 132 12.39 -5.11 2.90
C GLU A 132 11.08 -5.42 2.13
N PRO A 133 10.18 -4.43 1.93
CA PRO A 133 8.96 -4.67 1.20
C PRO A 133 9.25 -5.02 -0.26
N ALA A 134 8.42 -5.88 -0.85
CA ALA A 134 8.42 -6.14 -2.27
C ALA A 134 7.01 -6.20 -2.84
N VAL A 135 6.88 -5.83 -4.11
CA VAL A 135 5.65 -5.96 -4.90
C VAL A 135 6.00 -6.64 -6.21
N VAL A 136 5.37 -7.77 -6.48
CA VAL A 136 5.62 -8.56 -7.68
C VAL A 136 4.30 -8.79 -8.41
N GLY A 137 4.31 -8.60 -9.72
CA GLY A 137 3.16 -8.84 -10.59
C GLY A 137 3.54 -9.75 -11.76
N ARG A 138 2.61 -9.90 -12.72
CA ARG A 138 2.82 -10.74 -13.91
C ARG A 138 3.97 -10.30 -14.81
N HIS A 139 4.40 -9.05 -14.75
CA HIS A 139 5.36 -8.44 -15.67
C HIS A 139 6.71 -8.07 -15.01
N GLY A 140 6.96 -8.59 -13.80
CA GLY A 140 8.13 -8.30 -12.98
C GLY A 140 7.76 -7.77 -11.61
N GLY A 141 8.77 -7.41 -10.81
CA GLY A 141 8.59 -6.86 -9.49
C GLY A 141 9.52 -5.69 -9.16
N VAL A 142 9.21 -5.05 -8.05
CA VAL A 142 10.04 -4.05 -7.37
C VAL A 142 10.20 -4.46 -5.91
N ARG A 143 11.38 -4.21 -5.35
CA ARG A 143 11.67 -4.40 -3.94
C ARG A 143 12.45 -3.22 -3.39
N TRP A 144 12.45 -3.12 -2.07
CA TRP A 144 13.29 -2.22 -1.32
C TRP A 144 14.08 -3.03 -0.29
N SER A 145 15.26 -2.54 0.10
CA SER A 145 16.03 -3.11 1.20
C SER A 145 16.72 -1.98 1.94
N LEU A 146 16.48 -1.87 3.25
CA LEU A 146 17.11 -0.86 4.09
C LEU A 146 18.64 -1.00 4.10
N ALA A 147 19.16 -2.23 4.04
CA ALA A 147 20.60 -2.48 3.98
C ALA A 147 21.22 -1.95 2.68
N GLU A 148 20.63 -2.26 1.52
CA GLU A 148 21.12 -1.75 0.23
C GLU A 148 20.93 -0.23 0.10
N ALA A 149 19.81 0.30 0.61
CA ALA A 149 19.54 1.74 0.64
C ALA A 149 20.62 2.49 1.44
N ARG A 150 20.99 1.99 2.63
CA ARG A 150 22.07 2.55 3.44
C ARG A 150 23.42 2.49 2.71
N GLY A 151 23.76 1.34 2.13
CA GLY A 151 25.02 1.17 1.39
C GLY A 151 25.16 2.17 0.24
N LEU A 152 24.09 2.36 -0.55
CA LEU A 152 24.09 3.34 -1.65
C LEU A 152 24.17 4.78 -1.15
N ALA A 153 23.46 5.12 -0.07
CA ALA A 153 23.51 6.45 0.52
C ALA A 153 24.91 6.78 1.09
N GLU A 154 25.53 5.83 1.78
CA GLU A 154 26.90 5.94 2.30
C GLU A 154 27.94 6.06 1.18
N GLU A 155 27.80 5.26 0.11
CA GLU A 155 28.64 5.38 -1.09
C GLU A 155 28.54 6.76 -1.73
N THR A 156 27.31 7.27 -1.85
CA THR A 156 27.06 8.62 -2.36
C THR A 156 27.68 9.67 -1.43
N ALA A 157 27.57 9.50 -0.12
CA ALA A 157 28.11 10.39 0.89
C ALA A 157 29.65 10.47 0.89
N ARG A 158 30.37 9.45 0.40
CA ARG A 158 31.84 9.53 0.21
C ARG A 158 32.26 10.70 -0.68
N HIS A 159 31.37 11.14 -1.58
CA HIS A 159 31.59 12.24 -2.51
C HIS A 159 30.76 13.49 -2.18
N SER A 160 29.95 13.45 -1.11
CA SER A 160 29.13 14.58 -0.63
C SER A 160 29.16 14.65 0.90
N PRO A 161 30.10 15.42 1.49
CA PRO A 161 30.24 15.52 2.95
C PRO A 161 28.95 15.97 3.65
N GLY A 162 28.19 16.89 3.04
CA GLY A 162 26.93 17.37 3.59
C GLY A 162 25.86 16.28 3.70
N LEU A 163 25.80 15.35 2.73
CA LEU A 163 24.93 14.18 2.83
C LEU A 163 25.40 13.25 3.96
N GLY A 164 26.72 13.03 4.06
CA GLY A 164 27.30 12.23 5.15
C GLY A 164 27.01 12.81 6.54
N ASP A 165 26.98 14.13 6.69
CA ASP A 165 26.60 14.81 7.92
C ASP A 165 25.13 14.55 8.29
N GLU A 166 24.21 14.65 7.32
CA GLU A 166 22.78 14.39 7.55
C GLU A 166 22.51 12.92 7.91
N ILE A 167 23.17 11.97 7.24
CA ILE A 167 23.06 10.54 7.55
C ILE A 167 23.53 10.26 8.99
N ARG A 168 24.68 10.82 9.40
CA ARG A 168 25.21 10.67 10.77
C ARG A 168 24.31 11.30 11.82
N ARG A 169 23.71 12.47 11.53
CA ARG A 169 22.75 13.12 12.44
C ARG A 169 21.49 12.30 12.69
N ARG A 170 21.19 11.36 11.80
CA ARG A 170 20.02 10.47 11.85
C ARG A 170 20.38 9.03 12.20
N ASP A 171 21.55 8.81 12.80
CA ASP A 171 22.02 7.47 13.21
C ASP A 171 21.99 6.45 12.06
N GLY A 172 22.28 6.89 10.82
CA GLY A 172 22.29 6.03 9.64
C GLY A 172 20.89 5.69 9.08
N HIS A 173 19.83 6.36 9.54
CA HIS A 173 18.50 6.22 8.94
C HIS A 173 18.45 6.89 7.56
N VAL A 174 17.83 6.21 6.59
CA VAL A 174 17.68 6.65 5.20
C VAL A 174 16.24 6.37 4.74
N PRO A 175 15.64 7.22 3.90
CA PRO A 175 14.28 7.01 3.41
C PRO A 175 14.25 5.83 2.43
N LEU A 176 13.68 4.71 2.87
CA LEU A 176 13.71 3.42 2.22
C LEU A 176 12.98 3.44 0.88
N LEU A 177 11.76 3.95 0.83
CA LEU A 177 10.90 3.83 -0.36
C LEU A 177 11.42 4.63 -1.56
N ARG A 178 12.40 5.51 -1.37
CA ARG A 178 13.00 6.32 -2.43
C ARG A 178 13.97 5.54 -3.32
N LEU A 179 14.46 4.38 -2.88
CA LEU A 179 15.49 3.61 -3.58
C LEU A 179 14.96 2.23 -3.98
N PRO A 180 14.10 2.14 -5.02
CA PRO A 180 13.59 0.86 -5.51
C PRO A 180 14.67 0.05 -6.24
N PHE A 181 14.54 -1.27 -6.20
CA PHE A 181 15.35 -2.24 -6.92
C PHE A 181 14.45 -3.18 -7.73
N PRO A 182 14.92 -3.72 -8.87
CA PRO A 182 14.15 -4.71 -9.60
C PRO A 182 14.07 -6.02 -8.79
N ALA A 183 12.92 -6.65 -8.84
CA ALA A 183 12.66 -7.94 -8.23
C ALA A 183 12.06 -8.91 -9.26
N GLU A 184 12.31 -10.20 -9.04
CA GLU A 184 11.72 -11.27 -9.83
C GLU A 184 10.70 -12.08 -9.04
N GLY A 185 9.77 -12.68 -9.78
CA GLY A 185 8.74 -13.56 -9.26
C GLY A 185 7.44 -13.39 -10.04
N THR A 186 6.42 -14.13 -9.61
CA THR A 186 5.07 -14.07 -10.20
C THR A 186 4.06 -14.20 -9.07
N ALA A 187 2.96 -13.45 -9.16
CA ALA A 187 1.82 -13.67 -8.27
C ALA A 187 1.24 -15.08 -8.52
N PRO A 188 0.83 -15.82 -7.47
CA PRO A 188 0.20 -17.12 -7.65
C PRO A 188 -1.18 -16.96 -8.30
N ASP A 189 -1.52 -17.82 -9.25
CA ASP A 189 -2.89 -17.86 -9.78
C ASP A 189 -3.89 -18.15 -8.64
N PRO A 190 -5.07 -17.50 -8.63
CA PRO A 190 -5.63 -16.62 -9.67
C PRO A 190 -5.31 -15.12 -9.48
N TYR A 191 -4.32 -14.75 -8.65
CA TYR A 191 -4.01 -13.37 -8.31
C TYR A 191 -3.06 -12.70 -9.32
N ASP A 192 -3.08 -11.37 -9.36
CA ASP A 192 -2.32 -10.56 -10.34
C ASP A 192 -1.12 -9.84 -9.72
N THR A 193 -1.20 -9.54 -8.42
CA THR A 193 -0.16 -8.86 -7.65
C THR A 193 0.05 -9.57 -6.31
N VAL A 194 1.30 -9.64 -5.87
CA VAL A 194 1.71 -10.07 -4.53
C VAL A 194 2.57 -8.99 -3.88
N VAL A 195 2.19 -8.57 -2.68
CA VAL A 195 2.99 -7.77 -1.77
C VAL A 195 3.59 -8.69 -0.72
N ILE A 196 4.91 -8.67 -0.57
CA ILE A 196 5.67 -9.57 0.33
C ILE A 196 6.38 -8.71 1.36
N LEU A 197 6.08 -8.96 2.64
CA LEU A 197 6.56 -8.15 3.76
C LEU A 197 7.23 -9.07 4.81
N PRO A 198 8.54 -9.34 4.68
CA PRO A 198 9.31 -9.97 5.75
C PRO A 198 9.27 -9.07 7.00
N LEU A 199 8.79 -9.59 8.12
CA LEU A 199 8.56 -8.79 9.32
C LEU A 199 9.90 -8.52 10.03
N ARG A 200 10.16 -7.26 10.35
CA ARG A 200 11.46 -6.80 10.87
C ARG A 200 11.85 -7.44 12.22
N ASP A 201 10.85 -7.69 13.07
CA ASP A 201 11.02 -8.15 14.45
C ASP A 201 9.68 -8.69 15.03
N THR A 202 9.73 -9.17 16.26
CA THR A 202 8.56 -9.67 17.00
C THR A 202 7.47 -8.61 17.17
N ALA A 203 7.82 -7.34 17.40
CA ALA A 203 6.83 -6.28 17.59
C ALA A 203 6.06 -5.97 16.30
N ALA A 204 6.71 -6.09 15.14
CA ALA A 204 6.07 -6.03 13.84
C ALA A 204 5.18 -7.25 13.56
N ALA A 205 5.60 -8.45 13.98
CA ALA A 205 4.77 -9.65 13.90
C ALA A 205 3.49 -9.50 14.74
N ASP A 206 3.62 -9.11 16.00
CA ASP A 206 2.49 -8.90 16.90
C ASP A 206 1.54 -7.81 16.34
N LEU A 207 2.08 -6.76 15.71
CA LEU A 207 1.27 -5.73 15.05
C LEU A 207 0.51 -6.30 13.86
N ALA A 208 1.18 -7.01 12.96
CA ALA A 208 0.55 -7.59 11.78
C ALA A 208 -0.58 -8.56 12.18
N GLU A 209 -0.32 -9.45 13.13
CA GLU A 209 -1.31 -10.40 13.65
C GLU A 209 -2.54 -9.69 14.24
N ARG A 210 -2.34 -8.69 15.11
CA ARG A 210 -3.45 -7.90 15.67
C ARG A 210 -4.29 -7.21 14.59
N LEU A 211 -3.66 -6.65 13.56
CA LEU A 211 -4.37 -5.96 12.48
C LEU A 211 -5.14 -6.95 11.58
N LEU A 212 -4.64 -8.17 11.41
CA LEU A 212 -5.37 -9.24 10.71
C LEU A 212 -6.59 -9.70 11.51
N HIS A 213 -6.46 -9.82 12.83
CA HIS A 213 -7.60 -10.14 13.70
C HIS A 213 -8.65 -9.02 13.76
N SER A 214 -8.28 -7.76 13.51
CA SER A 214 -9.22 -6.64 13.49
C SER A 214 -9.97 -6.47 12.16
N VAL A 215 -9.80 -7.37 11.18
CA VAL A 215 -10.59 -7.35 9.95
C VAL A 215 -12.05 -7.64 10.28
N ASP A 216 -12.94 -6.77 9.79
CA ASP A 216 -14.39 -6.85 9.99
C ASP A 216 -15.18 -6.41 8.72
N ASP A 217 -16.51 -6.45 8.82
CA ASP A 217 -17.44 -6.03 7.76
C ASP A 217 -17.18 -4.62 7.24
N ALA A 218 -16.68 -3.72 8.09
CA ALA A 218 -16.47 -2.32 7.74
C ALA A 218 -15.47 -2.18 6.58
N LEU A 219 -14.51 -3.10 6.46
CA LEU A 219 -13.55 -3.12 5.36
C LEU A 219 -14.25 -3.32 4.00
N LEU A 220 -15.16 -4.29 3.90
CA LEU A 220 -15.92 -4.58 2.67
C LEU A 220 -17.01 -3.55 2.38
N LEU A 221 -17.56 -2.91 3.43
CA LEU A 221 -18.53 -1.82 3.29
C LEU A 221 -17.87 -0.52 2.82
N ALA A 222 -16.67 -0.22 3.31
CA ALA A 222 -15.91 0.97 2.92
C ALA A 222 -15.28 0.84 1.53
N LEU A 223 -14.98 -0.38 1.09
CA LEU A 223 -14.31 -0.66 -0.18
C LEU A 223 -15.23 -1.46 -1.12
N PRO A 224 -16.17 -0.82 -1.81
CA PRO A 224 -17.16 -1.52 -2.64
C PRO A 224 -16.56 -2.25 -3.86
N GLY A 225 -15.31 -1.95 -4.22
CA GLY A 225 -14.57 -2.72 -5.24
C GLY A 225 -14.06 -4.08 -4.75
N LEU A 226 -14.07 -4.32 -3.43
CA LEU A 226 -13.63 -5.56 -2.81
C LEU A 226 -14.85 -6.46 -2.55
N GLN A 227 -14.81 -7.68 -3.07
CA GLN A 227 -15.85 -8.70 -2.91
C GLN A 227 -15.45 -9.79 -1.92
N GLU A 228 -14.15 -10.04 -1.73
CA GLU A 228 -13.67 -11.11 -0.86
C GLU A 228 -12.36 -10.71 -0.19
N VAL A 229 -12.27 -10.99 1.11
CA VAL A 229 -11.04 -10.93 1.91
C VAL A 229 -10.84 -12.28 2.58
N VAL A 230 -9.71 -12.92 2.34
CA VAL A 230 -9.29 -14.15 3.02
C VAL A 230 -8.14 -13.81 3.96
N VAL A 231 -8.22 -14.24 5.21
CA VAL A 231 -7.19 -14.08 6.24
C VAL A 231 -6.71 -15.45 6.68
N GLU A 232 -5.41 -15.68 6.61
CA GLU A 232 -4.72 -16.91 7.01
C GLU A 232 -3.59 -16.55 7.99
N ILE A 233 -3.62 -17.09 9.21
CA ILE A 233 -2.61 -16.84 10.25
C ILE A 233 -2.05 -18.18 10.72
N GLY A 234 -0.76 -18.41 10.50
CA GLY A 234 -0.09 -19.66 10.88
C GLY A 234 -0.77 -20.91 10.31
N ASP A 235 -1.21 -21.81 11.19
CA ASP A 235 -1.96 -23.03 10.86
C ASP A 235 -3.44 -22.94 11.26
N GLU A 236 -3.93 -21.72 11.56
CA GLU A 236 -5.36 -21.49 11.82
C GLU A 236 -6.21 -21.78 10.57
N LYS A 237 -7.49 -22.08 10.78
CA LYS A 237 -8.43 -22.24 9.68
C LYS A 237 -8.58 -20.88 8.96
N PRO A 238 -8.47 -20.82 7.62
CA PRO A 238 -8.69 -19.58 6.89
C PRO A 238 -10.05 -18.94 7.21
N ARG A 239 -10.04 -17.64 7.55
CA ARG A 239 -11.25 -16.82 7.70
C ARG A 239 -11.53 -16.11 6.38
N THR A 240 -12.73 -16.28 5.84
CA THR A 240 -13.18 -15.60 4.63
C THR A 240 -14.32 -14.65 4.98
N LEU A 241 -14.18 -13.40 4.56
CA LEU A 241 -15.26 -12.41 4.50
C LEU A 241 -15.60 -12.19 3.04
N SER A 242 -16.88 -12.29 2.68
CA SER A 242 -17.35 -12.05 1.32
C SER A 242 -18.54 -11.10 1.31
N ARG A 243 -18.61 -10.26 0.28
CA ARG A 243 -19.67 -9.28 0.08
C ARG A 243 -20.47 -9.61 -1.17
N ARG A 244 -21.80 -9.58 -1.04
CA ARG A 244 -22.73 -9.61 -2.18
C ARG A 244 -23.85 -8.59 -2.00
N THR A 245 -24.49 -8.24 -3.11
CA THR A 245 -25.70 -7.42 -3.11
C THR A 245 -26.91 -8.32 -3.28
N ASP A 246 -27.93 -8.14 -2.45
CA ASP A 246 -29.21 -8.86 -2.52
C ASP A 246 -30.37 -7.87 -2.36
N GLY A 247 -30.98 -7.52 -3.48
CA GLY A 247 -32.01 -6.47 -3.52
C GLY A 247 -31.48 -5.14 -2.96
N ALA A 248 -32.09 -4.68 -1.87
CA ALA A 248 -31.72 -3.43 -1.18
C ALA A 248 -30.62 -3.61 -0.11
N PHE A 249 -30.17 -4.84 0.12
CA PHE A 249 -29.20 -5.15 1.17
C PHE A 249 -27.81 -5.39 0.57
N THR A 250 -26.80 -4.93 1.31
CA THR A 250 -25.43 -5.44 1.19
C THR A 250 -25.29 -6.56 2.21
N ILE A 251 -24.98 -7.78 1.78
CA ILE A 251 -24.80 -8.92 2.66
C ILE A 251 -23.30 -9.17 2.79
N VAL A 252 -22.82 -9.22 4.03
CA VAL A 252 -21.47 -9.67 4.35
C VAL A 252 -21.57 -11.03 5.01
N GLU A 253 -20.91 -12.03 4.42
CA GLU A 253 -20.80 -13.38 4.95
C GLU A 253 -19.39 -13.57 5.48
N ASP A 254 -19.26 -13.70 6.80
CA ASP A 254 -18.04 -14.03 7.51
C ASP A 254 -18.08 -15.50 7.96
N SER A 255 -17.10 -16.27 7.52
CA SER A 255 -16.95 -17.68 7.91
C SER A 255 -16.80 -17.93 9.43
N SER A 256 -16.49 -16.90 10.21
CA SER A 256 -16.34 -16.95 11.68
C SER A 256 -17.56 -16.38 12.42
N ASP A 257 -18.12 -15.26 11.95
CA ASP A 257 -19.17 -14.51 12.66
C ASP A 257 -20.57 -14.69 12.05
N GLY A 258 -20.68 -15.36 10.89
CA GLY A 258 -21.95 -15.63 10.22
C GLY A 258 -22.32 -14.59 9.16
N VAL A 259 -23.62 -14.36 8.97
CA VAL A 259 -24.13 -13.51 7.90
C VAL A 259 -24.76 -12.25 8.47
N THR A 260 -24.30 -11.08 8.02
CA THR A 260 -24.84 -9.78 8.39
C THR A 260 -25.52 -9.11 7.19
N HIS A 261 -26.75 -8.65 7.38
CA HIS A 261 -27.46 -7.86 6.38
C HIS A 261 -27.29 -6.38 6.70
N TRP A 262 -26.85 -5.61 5.71
CA TRP A 262 -26.62 -4.18 5.84
C TRP A 262 -27.53 -3.40 4.90
N ARG A 263 -28.22 -2.39 5.43
CA ARG A 263 -28.79 -1.33 4.61
C ARG A 263 -27.74 -0.25 4.40
N THR A 264 -27.35 -0.04 3.16
CA THR A 264 -26.36 0.98 2.79
C THR A 264 -27.04 2.14 2.08
N ALA A 265 -26.63 3.36 2.45
CA ALA A 265 -27.03 4.58 1.76
C ALA A 265 -25.76 5.36 1.43
N SER A 266 -25.54 5.63 0.15
CA SER A 266 -24.36 6.35 -0.31
C SER A 266 -24.77 7.66 -0.96
N ALA A 267 -24.03 8.72 -0.66
CA ALA A 267 -24.12 10.01 -1.31
C ALA A 267 -22.73 10.41 -1.80
N HIS A 268 -22.66 11.04 -2.97
CA HIS A 268 -21.43 11.57 -3.52
C HIS A 268 -21.72 12.87 -4.24
N GLY A 269 -20.68 13.68 -4.43
CA GLY A 269 -20.84 14.95 -5.12
C GLY A 269 -19.53 15.66 -5.33
N THR A 270 -19.64 16.92 -5.73
CA THR A 270 -18.53 17.82 -5.98
C THR A 270 -18.67 19.03 -5.08
N LEU A 271 -17.64 19.31 -4.28
CA LEU A 271 -17.47 20.53 -3.50
C LEU A 271 -17.27 21.71 -4.44
N THR A 272 -17.86 22.84 -4.08
CA THR A 272 -17.63 24.09 -4.80
C THR A 272 -16.23 24.64 -4.49
N PRO A 273 -15.57 25.34 -5.43
CA PRO A 273 -14.20 25.83 -5.23
C PRO A 273 -14.01 26.72 -4.00
N ASP A 274 -15.04 27.46 -3.59
CA ASP A 274 -15.04 28.31 -2.39
C ASP A 274 -14.87 27.52 -1.09
N LEU A 275 -15.44 26.31 -0.99
CA LEU A 275 -15.25 25.41 0.17
C LEU A 275 -13.83 24.85 0.27
N LEU A 276 -13.06 24.94 -0.81
CA LEU A 276 -11.69 24.45 -0.88
C LEU A 276 -10.66 25.59 -0.94
N ALA A 277 -11.07 26.85 -0.79
CA ALA A 277 -10.20 28.01 -0.99
C ALA A 277 -8.92 27.96 -0.13
N ASP A 278 -9.03 27.49 1.11
CA ASP A 278 -7.93 27.39 2.08
C ASP A 278 -7.15 26.07 2.00
N ARG A 279 -7.45 25.21 1.00
CA ARG A 279 -6.80 23.91 0.84
C ARG A 279 -5.59 23.99 -0.12
N PRO A 280 -4.58 23.11 0.06
CA PRO A 280 -3.49 22.95 -0.92
C PRO A 280 -3.99 22.76 -2.35
N VAL A 281 -3.17 23.13 -3.34
CA VAL A 281 -3.53 23.06 -4.78
C VAL A 281 -4.01 21.66 -5.17
N GLU A 282 -3.31 20.64 -4.71
CA GLU A 282 -3.60 19.23 -5.00
C GLU A 282 -4.96 18.80 -4.42
N GLU A 283 -5.36 19.34 -3.27
CA GLU A 283 -6.67 19.08 -2.67
C GLU A 283 -7.78 19.84 -3.40
N ARG A 284 -7.53 21.07 -3.85
CA ARG A 284 -8.48 21.86 -4.67
C ARG A 284 -8.81 21.21 -6.01
N LEU A 285 -7.85 20.50 -6.59
CA LEU A 285 -8.03 19.74 -7.83
C LEU A 285 -8.80 18.42 -7.63
N ARG A 286 -9.17 18.07 -6.40
CA ARG A 286 -9.95 16.88 -6.05
C ARG A 286 -11.23 17.25 -5.31
N PRO A 287 -12.18 17.96 -5.95
CA PRO A 287 -13.36 18.46 -5.27
C PRO A 287 -14.40 17.38 -4.98
N HIS A 288 -14.13 16.10 -5.20
CA HIS A 288 -15.14 15.06 -5.05
C HIS A 288 -15.20 14.56 -3.60
N TRP A 289 -16.42 14.31 -3.13
CA TRP A 289 -16.67 13.68 -1.84
C TRP A 289 -17.60 12.49 -2.02
N SER A 290 -17.47 11.51 -1.13
CA SER A 290 -18.38 10.39 -1.01
C SER A 290 -18.57 10.02 0.46
N VAL A 291 -19.79 9.69 0.84
CA VAL A 291 -20.16 9.21 2.18
C VAL A 291 -21.03 7.97 2.00
N THR A 292 -20.74 6.93 2.77
CA THR A 292 -21.58 5.73 2.88
C THR A 292 -21.99 5.55 4.33
N TRP A 293 -23.29 5.41 4.56
CA TRP A 293 -23.87 4.98 5.83
C TRP A 293 -24.27 3.52 5.69
N ALA A 294 -23.92 2.69 6.68
CA ALA A 294 -24.27 1.27 6.72
C ALA A 294 -24.87 0.95 8.08
N VAL A 295 -26.07 0.34 8.08
CA VAL A 295 -26.78 -0.06 9.31
C VAL A 295 -27.04 -1.56 9.25
N PRO A 296 -26.65 -2.32 10.29
CA PRO A 296 -27.00 -3.73 10.36
C PRO A 296 -28.50 -3.87 10.62
N VAL A 297 -29.14 -4.78 9.91
CA VAL A 297 -30.58 -5.04 10.00
C VAL A 297 -30.83 -6.54 10.14
N ASP A 298 -32.02 -6.92 10.61
CA ASP A 298 -32.45 -8.31 10.51
C ASP A 298 -32.82 -8.67 9.05
N ALA A 299 -33.09 -9.94 8.78
CA ALA A 299 -33.42 -10.41 7.43
C ALA A 299 -34.75 -9.84 6.87
N TYR A 300 -35.53 -9.12 7.68
CA TYR A 300 -36.83 -8.55 7.33
C TYR A 300 -36.81 -7.01 7.22
N GLY A 301 -35.77 -6.35 7.73
CA GLY A 301 -35.46 -4.93 7.50
C GLY A 301 -35.61 -4.03 8.71
#